data_AF-A0A2V9HL74-F1
#
_entry.id   AF-A0A2V9HL74-F1
#
_cell.length_a   1.000
_cell.length_b   1.000
_cell.length_c   1.000
_cell.angle_alpha   90.00
_cell.angle_beta   90.00
_cell.angle_gamma   90.00
#
_symmetry.space_group_name_H-M   'P 1'
#
loop_
_entity.id
_entity.type
_entity.pdbx_description
1 polymer ?
#
loop_
_entity_poly.entity_id
_entity_poly.type
_entity_poly.pdbx_seq_one_letter_code
_entity_poly.pdbx_strand_id
1 'polypeptide(L)'
;MRNEKKTCASKQRSRRKATLGGSATGFAAISCPMEEWQMSEQNFENHGKFVPSYHFFAVPVFLINFLWSLYRLRKLGISFEGIFGVILAAALVVLVFQARLFALTVQDRVIRLEERLRYVRVLPADLQVRTGELTIGQIVSLRFASDAELPALARRVLDDKVTARRAIKELIKQWRPDYLRA
;
A
#
# COMPACT_ATOMS: atom_id res chain seq x y z
N MET A 1 -29.08 -5.02 -17.55
CA MET A 1 -27.92 -5.83 -17.10
C MET A 1 -28.21 -6.90 -16.04
N ARG A 2 -29.25 -6.79 -15.18
CA ARG A 2 -29.61 -7.86 -14.21
C ARG A 2 -30.33 -9.07 -14.84
N ASN A 3 -30.93 -8.91 -16.03
CA ASN A 3 -31.71 -9.96 -16.71
C ASN A 3 -30.85 -11.01 -17.44
N GLU A 4 -29.64 -10.69 -17.88
CA GLU A 4 -28.78 -11.64 -18.62
C GLU A 4 -28.13 -12.69 -17.71
N LYS A 5 -27.99 -12.38 -16.41
CA LYS A 5 -27.42 -13.31 -15.41
C LYS A 5 -28.32 -14.52 -15.19
N LYS A 6 -29.65 -14.36 -15.30
CA LYS A 6 -30.62 -15.46 -15.11
C LYS A 6 -30.66 -16.39 -16.32
N THR A 7 -30.47 -15.87 -17.53
CA THR A 7 -30.50 -16.65 -18.76
C THR A 7 -29.35 -17.65 -18.83
N CYS A 8 -28.14 -17.27 -18.42
CA CYS A 8 -26.97 -18.16 -18.48
C CYS A 8 -27.07 -19.34 -17.48
N ALA A 9 -27.44 -19.06 -16.23
CA ALA A 9 -27.63 -20.10 -15.21
C ALA A 9 -28.77 -21.09 -15.55
N SER A 10 -29.84 -20.62 -16.20
CA SER A 10 -30.94 -21.49 -16.66
C SER A 10 -30.52 -22.41 -17.82
N LYS A 11 -29.65 -21.92 -18.72
CA LYS A 11 -29.17 -22.66 -19.91
C LYS A 11 -28.23 -23.80 -19.52
N GLN A 12 -27.47 -23.62 -18.44
CA GLN A 12 -26.54 -24.62 -17.90
C GLN A 12 -27.28 -25.76 -17.16
N ARG A 13 -28.41 -25.46 -16.50
CA ARG A 13 -29.24 -26.47 -15.82
C ARG A 13 -30.10 -27.29 -16.80
N SER A 14 -30.53 -26.69 -17.91
CA SER A 14 -31.28 -27.37 -18.98
C SER A 14 -30.45 -28.43 -19.71
N ARG A 15 -29.16 -28.16 -20.01
CA ARG A 15 -28.30 -29.10 -20.75
C ARG A 15 -27.82 -30.31 -19.94
N ARG A 16 -27.73 -30.21 -18.60
CA ARG A 16 -27.32 -31.37 -17.76
C ARG A 16 -28.34 -32.51 -17.76
N LYS A 17 -29.61 -32.28 -18.13
CA LYS A 17 -30.64 -33.34 -18.20
C LYS A 17 -30.73 -34.04 -19.56
N ALA A 18 -30.02 -33.57 -20.59
CA ALA A 18 -30.13 -34.10 -21.95
C ALA A 18 -29.00 -35.06 -22.35
N THR A 19 -28.06 -35.38 -21.46
CA THR A 19 -26.91 -36.26 -21.76
C THR A 19 -26.84 -37.43 -20.78
N LEU A 20 -27.76 -38.38 -20.96
CA LEU A 20 -27.59 -39.79 -20.55
C LEU A 20 -27.91 -40.63 -21.79
N GLY A 21 -26.96 -40.71 -22.71
CA GLY A 21 -27.09 -41.51 -23.92
C GLY A 21 -26.22 -40.97 -25.05
N GLY A 22 -25.15 -41.69 -25.38
CA GLY A 22 -24.46 -41.55 -26.66
C GLY A 22 -23.06 -40.93 -26.60
N SER A 23 -22.08 -41.80 -26.82
CA SER A 23 -20.88 -41.65 -27.66
C SER A 23 -20.04 -40.37 -27.65
N ALA A 24 -18.73 -40.62 -27.62
CA ALA A 24 -17.58 -39.73 -27.63
C ALA A 24 -17.60 -38.53 -28.61
N THR A 25 -16.69 -37.59 -28.30
CA THR A 25 -16.13 -36.47 -29.07
C THR A 25 -16.79 -35.10 -28.86
N GLY A 26 -15.97 -34.13 -28.43
CA GLY A 26 -16.34 -32.71 -28.39
C GLY A 26 -16.38 -32.07 -27.00
N PHE A 27 -15.27 -32.03 -26.27
CA PHE A 27 -15.10 -31.01 -25.23
C PHE A 27 -14.94 -29.65 -25.94
N ALA A 28 -16.06 -28.98 -26.23
CA ALA A 28 -16.05 -27.57 -26.57
C ALA A 28 -15.59 -26.81 -25.32
N ALA A 29 -14.33 -26.37 -25.31
CA ALA A 29 -13.79 -25.51 -24.29
C ALA A 29 -14.63 -24.22 -24.24
N ILE A 30 -15.44 -24.08 -23.19
CA ILE A 30 -16.13 -22.83 -22.88
C ILE A 30 -15.03 -21.89 -22.40
N SER A 31 -14.41 -21.15 -23.32
CA SER A 31 -13.59 -19.99 -23.01
C SER A 31 -14.51 -18.89 -22.49
N CYS A 32 -14.84 -18.93 -21.20
CA CYS A 32 -15.35 -17.74 -20.53
C CYS A 32 -14.21 -16.72 -20.57
N PRO A 33 -14.39 -15.52 -21.15
CA PRO A 33 -13.46 -14.44 -20.92
C PRO A 33 -13.41 -14.25 -19.41
N MET A 34 -12.25 -14.51 -18.81
CA MET A 34 -11.95 -14.02 -17.48
C MET A 34 -12.02 -12.50 -17.63
N GLU A 35 -13.11 -11.89 -17.16
CA GLU A 35 -13.23 -10.45 -17.05
C GLU A 35 -12.08 -10.00 -16.15
N GLU A 36 -11.01 -9.55 -16.79
CA GLU A 36 -9.79 -9.06 -16.17
C GLU A 36 -10.22 -7.86 -15.34
N TRP A 37 -10.29 -8.03 -14.02
CA TRP A 37 -10.54 -6.95 -13.10
C TRP A 37 -9.39 -5.96 -13.27
N GLN A 38 -9.56 -4.98 -14.17
CA GLN A 38 -8.65 -3.85 -14.34
C GLN A 38 -8.63 -3.04 -13.05
N MET A 39 -7.81 -3.50 -12.10
CA MET A 39 -7.43 -2.70 -10.96
C MET A 39 -6.52 -1.60 -11.47
N SER A 40 -6.80 -0.35 -11.08
CA SER A 40 -6.08 0.80 -11.59
C SER A 40 -4.57 0.64 -11.43
N GLU A 41 -3.85 0.88 -12.53
CA GLU A 41 -2.39 0.88 -12.52
C GLU A 41 -1.89 1.91 -11.50
N GLN A 42 -0.99 1.47 -10.62
CA GLN A 42 -0.34 2.37 -9.68
C GLN A 42 0.74 3.15 -10.42
N ASN A 43 0.78 4.47 -10.25
CA ASN A 43 1.79 5.33 -10.84
C ASN A 43 2.36 6.29 -9.78
N PHE A 44 3.32 7.12 -10.19
CA PHE A 44 3.94 8.12 -9.31
C PHE A 44 2.94 9.05 -8.62
N GLU A 45 1.80 9.35 -9.25
CA GLU A 45 0.80 10.27 -8.72
C GLU A 45 -0.14 9.59 -7.71
N ASN A 46 -0.49 8.32 -7.94
CA ASN A 46 -1.50 7.57 -7.18
C ASN A 46 -0.91 6.58 -6.15
N HIS A 47 0.39 6.68 -5.85
CA HIS A 47 1.02 5.73 -4.94
C HIS A 47 0.71 5.98 -3.46
N GLY A 48 0.41 7.23 -3.07
CA GLY A 48 0.07 7.60 -1.69
C GLY A 48 -1.42 7.43 -1.40
N LYS A 49 -1.76 6.84 -0.24
CA LYS A 49 -3.14 6.66 0.21
C LYS A 49 -3.36 7.36 1.54
N PHE A 50 -4.39 8.21 1.61
CA PHE A 50 -4.85 8.78 2.88
C PHE A 50 -5.93 7.89 3.48
N VAL A 51 -5.81 7.58 4.77
CA VAL A 51 -6.86 6.89 5.54
C VAL A 51 -7.82 7.93 6.11
N PRO A 52 -9.08 8.00 5.65
CA PRO A 52 -9.95 9.11 6.01
C PRO A 52 -10.25 9.22 7.51
N SER A 53 -10.49 8.08 8.17
CA SER A 53 -10.76 8.03 9.61
C SER A 53 -9.61 8.54 10.46
N TYR A 54 -8.36 8.37 10.01
CA TYR A 54 -7.19 8.87 10.72
C TYR A 54 -6.92 10.35 10.40
N HIS A 55 -6.82 10.70 9.12
CA HIS A 55 -6.35 12.03 8.69
C HIS A 55 -7.43 13.11 8.76
N PHE A 56 -8.69 12.78 8.48
CA PHE A 56 -9.78 13.75 8.45
C PHE A 56 -10.67 13.72 9.70
N PHE A 57 -10.49 12.73 10.58
CA PHE A 57 -11.26 12.64 11.82
C PHE A 57 -10.35 12.62 13.06
N ALA A 58 -9.57 11.55 13.28
CA ALA A 58 -8.79 11.42 14.51
C ALA A 58 -7.81 12.59 14.74
N VAL A 59 -6.95 12.89 13.75
CA VAL A 59 -5.94 13.96 13.88
C VAL A 59 -6.57 15.34 14.15
N PRO A 60 -7.57 15.81 13.38
CA PRO A 60 -8.26 17.07 13.67
C PRO A 60 -8.94 17.10 15.05
N VAL A 61 -9.61 16.02 15.46
CA VAL A 61 -10.33 15.97 16.74
C VAL A 61 -9.37 16.10 17.92
N PHE A 62 -8.24 15.38 17.92
CA PHE A 62 -7.25 15.50 18.99
C PHE A 62 -6.59 16.89 19.03
N LEU A 63 -6.35 17.50 17.86
CA LEU A 63 -5.81 18.85 17.79
C LEU A 63 -6.82 19.88 18.35
N ILE A 64 -8.10 19.78 17.97
CA ILE A 64 -9.16 20.65 18.50
C ILE A 64 -9.28 20.48 20.01
N ASN A 65 -9.24 19.25 20.53
CA ASN A 65 -9.29 18.99 21.97
C ASN A 65 -8.12 19.64 22.72
N PHE A 66 -6.92 19.61 22.15
CA PHE A 66 -5.74 20.26 22.73
C PHE A 66 -5.87 21.79 22.74
N LEU A 67 -6.24 22.39 21.61
CA LEU A 67 -6.44 23.84 21.51
C LEU A 67 -7.58 24.33 22.40
N TRP A 68 -8.67 23.56 22.49
CA TRP A 68 -9.79 23.86 23.37
C TRP A 68 -9.40 23.81 24.85
N SER A 69 -8.59 22.82 25.24
CA SER A 69 -8.07 22.71 26.62
C SER A 69 -7.17 23.90 26.97
N LEU A 70 -6.33 24.35 26.03
CA LEU A 70 -5.48 25.53 26.21
C LEU A 70 -6.30 26.83 26.31
N TYR A 71 -7.32 26.98 25.46
CA TYR A 71 -8.25 28.11 25.51
C TYR A 71 -8.98 28.18 26.86
N ARG A 72 -9.47 27.02 27.34
CA ARG A 72 -10.16 26.90 28.63
C ARG A 72 -9.26 27.31 29.79
N LEU A 73 -8.03 26.81 29.82
CA LEU A 73 -7.04 27.17 30.86
C LEU A 73 -6.76 28.68 30.86
N ARG A 74 -6.67 29.30 29.68
CA ARG A 74 -6.46 30.75 29.56
C ARG A 74 -7.67 31.58 29.99
N LYS A 75 -8.89 31.12 29.70
CA LYS A 75 -10.13 31.86 29.96
C LYS A 75 -10.68 31.71 31.38
N LEU A 76 -10.61 30.51 31.95
CA LEU A 76 -11.17 30.19 33.27
C LEU A 76 -10.15 30.34 34.41
N GLY A 77 -8.89 30.63 34.08
CA GLY A 77 -7.81 30.77 35.04
C GLY A 77 -7.06 29.46 35.28
N ILE A 78 -5.88 29.58 35.89
CA ILE A 78 -5.00 28.45 36.16
C ILE A 78 -5.56 27.65 37.34
N SER A 79 -6.12 26.49 37.04
CA SER A 79 -6.58 25.50 38.03
C SER A 79 -5.88 24.16 37.82
N PHE A 80 -5.83 23.34 38.85
CA PHE A 80 -5.27 21.98 38.76
C PHE A 80 -5.96 21.15 37.67
N GLU A 81 -7.29 21.21 37.60
CA GLU A 81 -8.08 20.54 36.56
C GLU A 81 -7.74 21.03 35.14
N GLY A 82 -7.54 22.35 34.98
CA GLY A 82 -7.18 22.93 33.69
C GLY A 82 -5.78 22.49 33.23
N ILE A 83 -4.81 22.49 34.13
CA ILE A 83 -3.45 22.01 33.84
C ILE A 83 -3.48 20.52 33.49
N PHE A 84 -4.16 19.71 34.30
CA PHE A 84 -4.29 18.27 34.04
C PHE A 84 -4.96 17.99 32.69
N GLY A 85 -6.02 18.74 32.34
CA GLY A 85 -6.68 18.63 31.05
C GLY A 85 -5.76 18.92 29.86
N VAL A 86 -4.90 19.94 29.97
CA VAL A 86 -3.90 20.25 28.93
C VAL A 86 -2.85 19.15 28.81
N ILE A 87 -2.34 18.63 29.94
CA ILE A 87 -1.35 17.53 29.94
C ILE A 87 -1.96 16.27 29.30
N LEU A 88 -3.19 15.90 29.67
CA LEU A 88 -3.88 14.75 29.10
C LEU A 88 -4.12 14.94 27.60
N ALA A 89 -4.55 16.13 27.18
CA ALA A 89 -4.74 16.43 25.76
C ALA A 89 -3.41 16.36 24.98
N ALA A 90 -2.30 16.86 25.55
CA ALA A 90 -0.97 16.72 24.96
C ALA A 90 -0.55 15.25 24.84
N ALA A 91 -0.76 14.45 25.89
CA ALA A 91 -0.46 13.02 25.89
C ALA A 91 -1.23 12.27 24.80
N LEU A 92 -2.52 12.59 24.59
CA LEU A 92 -3.33 12.00 23.51
C LEU A 92 -2.79 12.37 22.12
N VAL A 93 -2.41 13.62 21.91
CA VAL A 93 -1.78 14.07 20.65
C VAL A 93 -0.50 13.26 20.40
N VAL A 94 0.40 13.20 21.38
CA VAL A 94 1.66 12.43 21.28
C VAL A 94 1.37 10.96 20.99
N LEU A 95 0.40 10.36 21.67
CA LEU A 95 0.03 8.95 21.50
C LEU A 95 -0.40 8.65 20.06
N VAL A 96 -1.22 9.50 19.45
CA VAL A 96 -1.71 9.33 18.07
C VAL A 96 -0.55 9.37 17.07
N PHE A 97 0.34 10.35 17.20
CA PHE A 97 1.52 10.46 16.33
C PHE A 97 2.50 9.29 16.55
N GLN A 98 2.76 8.94 17.80
CA GLN A 98 3.71 7.88 18.13
C GLN A 98 3.22 6.51 17.66
N ALA A 99 1.92 6.23 17.77
CA ALA A 99 1.31 5.01 17.24
C ALA A 99 1.56 4.87 15.73
N ARG A 100 1.41 5.96 14.96
CA ARG A 100 1.71 5.95 13.52
C ARG A 100 3.21 5.78 13.24
N LEU A 101 4.09 6.44 13.99
CA LEU A 101 5.54 6.31 13.83
C LEU A 101 6.02 4.87 14.10
N PHE A 102 5.50 4.22 15.15
CA PHE A 102 5.82 2.83 15.44
C PHE A 102 5.34 1.89 14.33
N ALA A 103 4.12 2.07 13.83
CA ALA A 103 3.60 1.28 12.72
C ALA A 103 4.46 1.44 11.45
N LEU A 104 4.81 2.67 11.08
CA LEU A 104 5.67 2.95 9.92
C LEU A 104 7.08 2.36 10.09
N THR A 105 7.65 2.45 11.30
CA THR A 105 8.99 1.90 11.57
C THR A 105 9.00 0.37 11.45
N VAL A 106 7.96 -0.31 11.94
CA VAL A 106 7.82 -1.76 11.79
C VAL A 106 7.62 -2.13 10.32
N GLN A 107 6.77 -1.38 9.59
CA GLN A 107 6.58 -1.58 8.15
C GLN A 107 7.89 -1.42 7.38
N ASP A 108 8.66 -0.36 7.62
CA ASP A 108 9.95 -0.14 6.96
C ASP A 108 10.96 -1.28 7.22
N ARG A 109 10.95 -1.84 8.43
CA ARG A 109 11.77 -3.02 8.77
C ARG A 109 11.35 -4.26 7.99
N VAL A 110 10.04 -4.50 7.86
CA VAL A 110 9.47 -5.62 7.09
C VAL A 110 9.78 -5.44 5.61
N ILE A 111 9.50 -4.26 5.03
CA ILE A 111 9.81 -3.94 3.63
C ILE A 111 11.29 -4.16 3.33
N ARG A 112 12.19 -3.73 4.23
CA ARG A 112 13.63 -3.96 4.07
C ARG A 112 13.98 -5.45 3.99
N LEU A 113 13.31 -6.30 4.78
CA LEU A 113 13.54 -7.74 4.75
C LEU A 113 12.98 -8.38 3.48
N GLU A 114 11.75 -8.03 3.10
CA GLU A 114 11.10 -8.52 1.89
C GLU A 114 11.90 -8.16 0.62
N GLU A 115 12.30 -6.89 0.48
CA GLU A 115 13.09 -6.46 -0.67
C GLU A 115 14.48 -7.07 -0.66
N ARG A 116 15.12 -7.27 0.50
CA ARG A 116 16.41 -8.00 0.55
C ARG A 116 16.27 -9.44 0.05
N LEU A 117 15.20 -10.15 0.43
CA LEU A 117 14.93 -11.50 -0.07
C LEU A 117 14.66 -11.52 -1.58
N ARG A 118 13.95 -10.50 -2.08
CA ARG A 118 13.71 -10.32 -3.51
C ARG A 118 15.02 -10.05 -4.27
N TYR A 119 15.89 -9.21 -3.73
CA TYR A 119 17.16 -8.86 -4.37
C TYR A 119 18.08 -10.06 -4.55
N VAL A 120 18.10 -11.00 -3.61
CA VAL A 120 18.87 -12.25 -3.77
C VAL A 120 18.42 -13.06 -5.00
N ARG A 121 17.14 -12.96 -5.40
CA ARG A 121 16.58 -13.70 -6.54
C ARG A 121 16.72 -12.95 -7.86
N VAL A 122 16.60 -11.62 -7.83
CA VAL A 122 16.47 -10.79 -9.04
C VAL A 122 17.78 -10.07 -9.38
N LEU A 123 18.58 -9.67 -8.39
CA LEU A 123 19.82 -8.93 -8.64
C LEU A 123 20.97 -9.89 -9.00
N PRO A 124 21.83 -9.51 -9.97
CA PRO A 124 23.08 -10.20 -10.23
C PRO A 124 24.08 -10.05 -9.07
N ALA A 125 25.02 -10.98 -8.95
CA ALA A 125 25.91 -11.11 -7.79
C ALA A 125 26.75 -9.86 -7.49
N ASP A 126 27.10 -9.07 -8.51
CA ASP A 126 27.81 -7.79 -8.38
C ASP A 126 27.01 -6.76 -7.58
N LEU A 127 25.69 -6.70 -7.77
CA LEU A 127 24.81 -5.77 -7.06
C LEU A 127 24.38 -6.28 -5.68
N GLN A 128 24.38 -7.60 -5.47
CA GLN A 128 24.04 -8.18 -4.18
C GLN A 128 25.01 -7.71 -3.08
N VAL A 129 26.31 -7.60 -3.41
CA VAL A 129 27.33 -7.09 -2.47
C VAL A 129 27.08 -5.61 -2.12
N ARG A 130 26.68 -4.80 -3.11
CA ARG A 130 26.42 -3.35 -2.95
C ARG A 130 25.05 -3.05 -2.35
N THR A 131 24.20 -4.05 -2.14
CA THR A 131 22.86 -3.87 -1.55
C THR A 131 22.94 -3.29 -0.13
N GLY A 132 24.06 -3.47 0.58
CA GLY A 132 24.32 -2.86 1.89
C GLY A 132 24.45 -1.33 1.86
N GLU A 133 24.80 -0.75 0.70
CA GLU A 133 24.93 0.70 0.50
C GLU A 133 23.57 1.39 0.38
N LEU A 134 22.50 0.63 0.06
CA LEU A 134 21.16 1.19 -0.10
C LEU A 134 20.54 1.56 1.24
N THR A 135 20.16 2.82 1.36
CA THR A 135 19.38 3.32 2.48
C THR A 135 17.96 2.74 2.45
N ILE A 136 17.30 2.67 3.61
CA ILE A 136 15.90 2.23 3.72
C ILE A 136 15.00 3.04 2.78
N GLY A 137 15.27 4.34 2.63
CA GLY A 137 14.48 5.19 1.76
C GLY A 137 14.58 4.82 0.27
N GLN A 138 15.78 4.46 -0.19
CA GLN A 138 15.98 3.97 -1.55
C GLN A 138 15.31 2.61 -1.75
N ILE A 139 15.45 1.68 -0.80
CA ILE A 139 14.80 0.36 -0.85
C ILE A 139 13.28 0.49 -0.96
N VAL A 140 12.66 1.33 -0.12
CA VAL A 140 11.20 1.59 -0.16
C VAL A 140 10.76 2.23 -1.48
N SER A 141 11.67 2.90 -2.20
CA SER A 141 11.36 3.50 -3.51
C SER A 141 11.49 2.46 -4.64
N LEU A 142 12.52 1.60 -4.57
CA LEU A 142 12.76 0.51 -5.52
C LEU A 142 11.70 -0.60 -5.47
N ARG A 143 10.98 -0.76 -4.35
CA ARG A 143 9.90 -1.76 -4.24
C ARG A 143 8.83 -1.65 -5.33
N PHE A 144 8.63 -0.44 -5.87
CA PHE A 144 7.65 -0.16 -6.92
C PHE A 144 8.14 -0.51 -8.33
N ALA A 145 9.44 -0.77 -8.52
CA ALA A 145 9.98 -1.17 -9.81
C ALA A 145 9.66 -2.65 -10.12
N SER A 146 9.42 -2.97 -11.38
CA SER A 146 9.23 -4.36 -11.83
C SER A 146 10.53 -5.17 -11.72
N ASP A 147 10.43 -6.50 -11.65
CA ASP A 147 11.61 -7.39 -11.57
C ASP A 147 12.53 -7.26 -12.78
N ALA A 148 11.98 -6.92 -13.95
CA ALA A 148 12.75 -6.80 -15.20
C ALA A 148 13.65 -5.56 -15.22
N GLU A 149 13.20 -4.43 -14.67
CA GLU A 149 13.97 -3.17 -14.68
C GLU A 149 14.80 -2.95 -13.39
N LEU A 150 14.52 -3.71 -12.33
CA LEU A 150 15.12 -3.56 -11.01
C LEU A 150 16.66 -3.60 -11.03
N PRO A 151 17.36 -4.54 -11.71
CA PRO A 151 18.82 -4.58 -11.71
C PRO A 151 19.45 -3.35 -12.38
N ALA A 152 18.86 -2.87 -13.49
CA ALA A 152 19.34 -1.70 -14.21
C ALA A 152 19.11 -0.42 -13.38
N LEU A 153 17.94 -0.30 -12.73
CA LEU A 153 17.63 0.83 -11.88
C LEU A 153 18.51 0.84 -10.61
N ALA A 154 18.75 -0.31 -10.00
CA ALA A 154 19.61 -0.42 -8.82
C ALA A 154 21.05 0.01 -9.12
N ARG A 155 21.63 -0.40 -10.26
CA ARG A 155 22.94 0.11 -10.73
C ARG A 155 22.94 1.62 -10.82
N ARG A 156 21.97 2.18 -11.53
CA ARG A 156 21.87 3.62 -11.72
C ARG A 156 21.75 4.38 -10.39
N VAL A 157 20.93 3.91 -9.46
CA VAL A 157 20.77 4.54 -8.14
C VAL A 157 22.07 4.52 -7.34
N LEU A 158 22.84 3.42 -7.42
CA LEU A 158 24.11 3.27 -6.73
C LEU A 158 25.24 4.08 -7.38
N ASP A 159 25.28 4.13 -8.71
CA ASP A 159 26.33 4.82 -9.47
C ASP A 159 26.12 6.34 -9.45
N ASP A 160 24.88 6.80 -9.67
CA ASP A 160 24.51 8.22 -9.61
C ASP A 160 24.30 8.71 -8.16
N LYS A 161 24.47 7.84 -7.15
CA LYS A 161 24.26 8.11 -5.71
C LYS A 161 22.95 8.85 -5.43
N VAL A 162 21.86 8.44 -6.09
CA VAL A 162 20.57 9.13 -5.99
C VAL A 162 19.99 8.93 -4.59
N THR A 163 20.04 9.96 -3.75
CA THR A 163 19.52 9.91 -2.37
C THR A 163 18.03 10.23 -2.30
N ALA A 164 17.50 10.98 -3.27
CA ALA A 164 16.12 11.44 -3.27
C ALA A 164 15.14 10.32 -3.67
N ARG A 165 14.31 9.89 -2.72
CA ARG A 165 13.23 8.90 -2.95
C ARG A 165 12.34 9.24 -4.14
N ARG A 166 12.01 10.52 -4.30
CA ARG A 166 11.16 11.03 -5.37
C ARG A 166 11.79 10.80 -6.74
N ALA A 167 13.05 11.17 -6.90
CA ALA A 167 13.79 10.98 -8.14
C ALA A 167 13.84 9.50 -8.56
N ILE A 168 14.05 8.59 -7.60
CA ILE A 168 14.03 7.14 -7.89
C ILE A 168 12.67 6.69 -8.41
N LYS A 169 11.57 7.15 -7.79
CA LYS A 169 10.22 6.78 -8.23
C LYS A 169 9.86 7.36 -9.60
N GLU A 170 10.37 8.55 -9.94
CA GLU A 170 10.19 9.16 -11.26
C GLU A 170 10.95 8.42 -12.37
N LEU A 171 12.03 7.70 -12.03
CA LEU A 171 12.80 6.87 -12.96
C LEU A 171 12.15 5.51 -13.28
N ILE A 172 11.13 5.09 -12.52
CA ILE A 172 10.44 3.81 -12.68
C ILE A 172 9.51 3.89 -13.89
N LYS A 173 9.71 3.00 -14.86
CA LYS A 173 8.85 2.91 -16.06
C LYS A 173 7.75 1.88 -15.89
N GLN A 174 8.07 0.72 -15.30
CA GLN A 174 7.12 -0.36 -15.11
C GLN A 174 6.77 -0.53 -13.63
N TRP A 175 5.66 0.09 -13.25
CA TRP A 175 5.20 0.06 -11.87
C TRP A 175 4.61 -1.29 -11.50
N ARG A 176 5.11 -1.85 -10.41
CA ARG A 176 4.52 -3.01 -9.74
C ARG A 176 3.42 -2.51 -8.79
N PRO A 177 2.15 -2.89 -8.99
CA PRO A 177 1.08 -2.46 -8.11
C PRO A 177 1.17 -3.18 -6.76
N ASP A 178 1.25 -2.40 -5.68
CA ASP A 178 1.10 -2.90 -4.31
C ASP A 178 -0.32 -2.63 -3.84
N TYR A 179 -1.16 -3.65 -3.62
CA TYR A 179 -2.58 -3.43 -3.26
C TYR A 179 -2.83 -3.37 -1.75
N LEU A 180 -1.86 -3.76 -0.93
CA LEU A 180 -2.02 -3.83 0.53
C LEU A 180 -1.54 -2.52 1.18
N ARG A 181 -2.34 -1.44 1.00
CA ARG A 181 -2.02 -0.09 1.50
C ARG A 181 -2.94 0.38 2.64
N ALA A 182 -2.34 0.89 3.72
CA ALA A 182 -2.98 1.41 4.94
C ALA A 182 -2.42 2.78 5.39
#